data_AF-A0A803NSK0-F1
#
_entry.id   AF-A0A803NSK0-F1
#
_cell.length_a   1.000
_cell.length_b   1.000
_cell.length_c   1.000
_cell.angle_alpha   90.00
_cell.angle_beta   90.00
_cell.angle_gamma   90.00
#
_symmetry.space_group_name_H-M   'P 1'
#
loop_
_entity.id
_entity.type
_entity.pdbx_description
1 polymer ?
#
loop_
_entity_poly.entity_id
_entity_poly.type
_entity_poly.pdbx_seq_one_letter_code
_entity_poly.pdbx_strand_id
1 'polypeptide(L)'
;MLNTDLEVHGTYPPPVEAFRRKILEADSFLFASPEYNYSVTAPLKNAMDWASRPPNVWGDKAAAIVSAGGDFGGGRSQYHLRQIGIYLDIHFINKPEFFLNAFKSPMPFDSDGNLIDQSSKERLKEVLLALQAFTLRLKAK
;
A
#
# COMPACT_ATOMS: atom_id res chain seq x y z
N MET A 1 6.69 15.81 7.18
CA MET A 1 6.73 14.49 7.87
C MET A 1 5.82 14.55 9.09
N LEU A 2 5.58 13.42 9.78
CA LEU A 2 4.83 13.40 11.04
C LEU A 2 5.45 14.43 11.98
N ASN A 3 4.60 15.27 12.54
CA ASN A 3 4.98 16.27 13.51
C ASN A 3 3.95 16.25 14.63
N THR A 4 4.34 15.71 15.78
CA THR A 4 3.47 15.56 16.96
C THR A 4 3.05 16.90 17.55
N ASP A 5 3.75 18.00 17.25
CA ASP A 5 3.36 19.35 17.69
C ASP A 5 2.07 19.83 17.03
N LEU A 6 1.67 19.21 15.91
CA LEU A 6 0.41 19.49 15.23
C LEU A 6 -0.75 18.67 15.82
N GLU A 7 -0.52 17.83 16.83
CA GLU A 7 -1.55 17.13 17.59
C GLU A 7 -2.11 18.06 18.66
N VAL A 8 -3.27 18.66 18.38
CA VAL A 8 -3.87 19.67 19.23
C VAL A 8 -5.23 19.18 19.71
N HIS A 9 -5.41 19.10 21.04
CA HIS A 9 -6.66 18.66 21.68
C HIS A 9 -7.21 17.31 21.16
N GLY A 10 -6.31 16.37 20.83
CA GLY A 10 -6.69 15.05 20.32
C GLY A 10 -7.13 15.03 18.86
N THR A 11 -6.85 16.10 18.11
CA THR A 11 -7.15 16.21 16.67
C THR A 11 -5.87 16.38 15.85
N TYR A 12 -5.96 16.07 14.56
CA TYR A 12 -4.87 16.18 13.59
C TYR A 12 -5.14 17.27 12.55
N PRO A 13 -4.13 17.69 11.76
CA PRO A 13 -4.34 18.62 10.65
C PRO A 13 -5.49 18.16 9.73
N PRO A 14 -6.31 19.08 9.17
CA PRO A 14 -7.47 18.71 8.36
C PRO A 14 -7.19 17.73 7.21
N PRO A 15 -6.05 17.80 6.48
CA PRO A 15 -5.70 16.80 5.47
C PRO A 15 -5.47 15.40 6.06
N VAL A 16 -4.92 15.32 7.28
CA VAL A 16 -4.71 14.05 8.00
C VAL A 16 -6.04 13.46 8.43
N GLU A 17 -6.95 14.28 8.96
CA GLU A 17 -8.30 13.81 9.34
C GLU A 17 -9.10 13.33 8.12
N ALA A 18 -9.04 14.06 7.01
CA ALA A 18 -9.67 13.65 5.76
C ALA A 18 -9.10 12.33 5.24
N PHE A 19 -7.78 12.12 5.36
CA PHE A 19 -7.12 10.88 5.00
C PHE A 19 -7.53 9.72 5.92
N ARG A 20 -7.52 9.94 7.24
CA ARG A 20 -7.95 8.94 8.25
C ARG A 20 -9.38 8.49 8.02
N ARG A 21 -10.29 9.41 7.71
CA ARG A 21 -11.69 9.08 7.36
C ARG A 21 -11.78 8.18 6.13
N LYS A 22 -11.00 8.44 5.07
CA LYS A 22 -10.96 7.55 3.89
C LYS A 22 -10.48 6.14 4.23
N ILE A 23 -9.53 6.01 5.16
CA ILE A 23 -9.03 4.70 5.62
C ILE A 23 -10.14 3.97 6.38
N LEU A 24 -10.87 4.67 7.26
CA LEU A 24 -11.99 4.10 8.01
C LEU A 24 -13.12 3.62 7.08
N GLU A 25 -13.44 4.38 6.03
CA GLU A 25 -14.46 4.05 5.03
C GLU A 25 -14.03 2.91 4.07
N ALA A 26 -12.72 2.67 3.91
CA ALA A 26 -12.22 1.68 2.98
C ALA A 26 -12.42 0.24 3.48
N ASP A 27 -12.82 -0.65 2.59
CA ASP A 27 -12.95 -2.08 2.91
C ASP A 27 -11.61 -2.82 2.95
N SER A 28 -10.65 -2.33 2.15
CA SER A 28 -9.32 -2.91 2.00
C SER A 28 -8.37 -1.92 1.33
N PHE A 29 -7.07 -2.23 1.33
CA PHE A 29 -6.03 -1.36 0.82
C PHE A 29 -5.23 -1.99 -0.32
N LEU A 30 -4.93 -1.22 -1.36
CA LEU A 30 -3.90 -1.56 -2.34
C LEU A 30 -2.76 -0.55 -2.20
N PHE A 31 -1.64 -0.99 -1.62
CA PHE A 31 -0.46 -0.14 -1.49
C PHE A 31 0.34 -0.19 -2.79
N ALA A 32 0.58 0.97 -3.39
CA ALA A 32 1.42 1.15 -4.57
C ALA A 32 2.53 2.15 -4.25
N SER A 33 3.78 1.68 -4.13
CA SER A 33 4.94 2.53 -3.85
C SER A 33 6.20 1.95 -4.49
N PRO A 34 7.11 2.80 -4.99
CA PRO A 34 8.44 2.34 -5.37
C PRO A 34 9.26 1.96 -4.12
N GLU A 35 10.50 1.54 -4.34
CA GLU A 35 11.50 1.25 -3.31
C GLU A 35 12.59 2.31 -3.31
N TYR A 36 12.85 2.90 -2.14
CA TYR A 36 13.96 3.82 -1.94
C TYR A 36 14.95 3.19 -0.97
N ASN A 37 16.20 3.01 -1.40
CA ASN A 37 17.30 2.49 -0.59
C ASN A 37 16.92 1.19 0.16
N TYR A 38 16.38 0.21 -0.57
CA TYR A 38 15.91 -1.08 -0.04
C TYR A 38 14.76 -1.00 0.98
N SER A 39 14.00 0.09 1.00
CA SER A 39 12.90 0.26 1.95
C SER A 39 11.70 1.00 1.36
N VAL A 40 10.66 1.14 2.20
CA VAL A 40 9.48 1.97 1.93
C VAL A 40 9.87 3.43 1.71
N THR A 41 9.10 4.13 0.90
CA THR A 41 9.35 5.54 0.63
C THR A 41 8.97 6.41 1.83
N ALA A 42 9.65 7.55 2.00
CA ALA A 42 9.34 8.48 3.08
C ALA A 42 7.87 8.99 3.03
N PRO A 43 7.28 9.31 1.87
CA PRO A 43 5.86 9.67 1.78
C PRO A 43 4.92 8.57 2.26
N LEU A 44 5.16 7.30 1.86
CA LEU A 44 4.34 6.17 2.29
C LEU A 44 4.43 6.00 3.82
N LYS A 45 5.65 5.96 4.36
CA LYS A 45 5.85 5.81 5.81
C LYS A 45 5.19 6.94 6.60
N ASN A 46 5.32 8.18 6.12
CA ASN A 46 4.68 9.34 6.70
C ASN A 46 3.15 9.24 6.73
N ALA A 47 2.52 8.79 5.63
CA ALA A 47 1.08 8.59 5.58
C ALA A 47 0.63 7.51 6.59
N MET A 48 1.38 6.40 6.66
CA MET A 48 1.13 5.33 7.63
C MET A 48 1.22 5.81 9.07
N ASP A 49 2.24 6.61 9.39
CA ASP A 49 2.48 7.14 10.73
C ASP A 49 1.42 8.14 11.19
N TRP A 50 0.93 8.99 10.29
CA TRP A 50 -0.18 9.90 10.60
C TRP A 50 -1.49 9.16 10.88
N ALA A 51 -1.78 8.13 10.11
CA ALA A 51 -3.00 7.34 10.27
C ALA A 51 -2.91 6.29 11.39
N SER A 52 -1.71 5.99 11.90
CA SER A 52 -1.54 5.11 13.06
C SER A 52 -1.71 5.83 14.40
N ARG A 53 -1.72 7.17 14.41
CA ARG A 53 -1.90 7.96 15.63
C ARG A 53 -3.21 7.59 16.34
N PRO A 54 -3.24 7.47 17.68
CA PRO A 54 -4.38 6.89 18.40
C PRO A 54 -5.71 7.62 18.18
N PRO A 55 -6.79 6.92 17.78
CA PRO A 55 -6.85 5.48 17.52
C PRO A 55 -6.23 5.10 16.17
N ASN A 56 -5.54 3.95 16.12
CA ASN A 56 -5.05 3.38 14.85
C ASN A 56 -6.22 3.12 13.91
N VAL A 57 -6.22 3.71 12.71
CA VAL A 57 -7.32 3.53 11.74
C VAL A 57 -7.03 2.47 10.67
N TRP A 58 -5.85 1.83 10.71
CA TRP A 58 -5.46 0.82 9.72
C TRP A 58 -5.97 -0.60 10.02
N GLY A 59 -6.27 -0.89 11.29
CA GLY A 59 -6.43 -2.25 11.80
C GLY A 59 -7.56 -3.06 11.16
N ASP A 60 -7.42 -4.39 11.24
CA ASP A 60 -8.39 -5.43 10.86
C ASP A 60 -8.85 -5.41 9.38
N LYS A 61 -8.10 -4.72 8.51
CA LYS A 61 -8.44 -4.56 7.09
C LYS A 61 -7.51 -5.36 6.18
N ALA A 62 -8.10 -5.94 5.13
CA ALA A 62 -7.35 -6.63 4.10
C ALA A 62 -6.47 -5.66 3.31
N ALA A 63 -5.29 -6.10 2.88
CA ALA A 63 -4.41 -5.32 2.04
C ALA A 63 -3.62 -6.15 1.01
N ALA A 64 -3.25 -5.51 -0.09
CA ALA A 64 -2.28 -6.02 -1.06
C ALA A 64 -1.19 -4.97 -1.32
N ILE A 65 -0.05 -5.41 -1.85
CA ILE A 65 1.08 -4.55 -2.19
C ILE A 65 1.43 -4.78 -3.66
N VAL A 66 1.60 -3.69 -4.39
CA VAL A 66 2.15 -3.66 -5.75
C VAL A 66 3.28 -2.64 -5.80
N SER A 67 4.28 -2.89 -6.63
CA SER A 67 5.36 -1.93 -6.84
C SER A 67 5.89 -2.00 -8.26
N ALA A 68 6.42 -0.87 -8.73
CA ALA A 68 7.15 -0.77 -9.98
C ALA A 68 8.39 0.11 -9.75
N GLY A 69 9.51 -0.28 -10.36
CA GLY A 69 10.80 0.42 -10.21
C GLY A 69 11.90 -0.24 -11.02
N GLY A 70 13.16 0.12 -10.77
CA GLY A 70 14.31 -0.57 -11.36
C GLY A 70 14.54 -1.96 -10.77
N ASP A 71 15.33 -2.77 -11.49
CA ASP A 71 15.81 -4.09 -11.09
C ASP A 71 14.71 -5.02 -10.54
N PHE A 72 14.63 -5.15 -9.21
CA PHE A 72 13.69 -6.02 -8.51
C PHE A 72 12.28 -5.41 -8.35
N GLY A 73 12.00 -4.28 -9.02
CA GLY A 73 10.67 -3.70 -9.11
C GLY A 73 10.09 -3.23 -7.78
N GLY A 74 10.93 -3.05 -6.76
CA GLY A 74 10.55 -2.67 -5.40
C GLY A 74 10.16 -3.80 -4.46
N GLY A 75 10.51 -5.05 -4.79
CA GLY A 75 10.14 -6.19 -3.96
C GLY A 75 10.67 -6.16 -2.51
N ARG A 76 11.80 -5.49 -2.20
CA ARG A 76 12.33 -5.44 -0.83
C ARG A 76 11.49 -4.52 0.06
N SER A 77 11.05 -3.38 -0.48
CA SER A 77 10.18 -2.46 0.25
C SER A 77 8.86 -3.10 0.67
N GLN A 78 8.36 -4.09 -0.09
CA GLN A 78 7.15 -4.84 0.26
C GLN A 78 7.32 -5.63 1.57
N TYR A 79 8.48 -6.24 1.80
CA TYR A 79 8.74 -6.97 3.04
C TYR A 79 8.78 -6.02 4.26
N HIS A 80 9.41 -4.85 4.13
CA HIS A 80 9.37 -3.84 5.19
C HIS A 80 7.95 -3.31 5.42
N LEU A 81 7.16 -3.11 4.36
CA LEU A 81 5.76 -2.71 4.49
C LEU A 81 4.92 -3.76 5.23
N ARG A 82 5.18 -5.06 4.98
CA ARG A 82 4.57 -6.16 5.74
C ARG A 82 4.93 -6.12 7.20
N GLN A 83 6.21 -5.90 7.53
CA GLN A 83 6.65 -5.75 8.91
C GLN A 83 5.96 -4.57 9.62
N ILE A 84 5.82 -3.43 8.94
CA ILE A 84 5.08 -2.28 9.49
C ILE A 84 3.61 -2.65 9.75
N GLY A 85 2.97 -3.36 8.81
CA GLY A 85 1.57 -3.76 8.97
C GLY A 85 1.33 -4.75 10.12
N ILE A 86 2.34 -5.47 10.62
CA ILE A 86 2.21 -6.27 11.85
C ILE A 86 1.83 -5.36 13.03
N TYR A 87 2.51 -4.21 13.19
CA TYR A 87 2.21 -3.27 14.27
C TYR A 87 0.87 -2.55 14.05
N LEU A 88 0.55 -2.24 12.80
CA LEU A 88 -0.70 -1.53 12.43
C LEU A 88 -1.92 -2.43 12.32
N ASP A 89 -1.76 -3.73 12.57
CA ASP A 89 -2.78 -4.75 12.48
C ASP A 89 -3.45 -4.85 11.09
N ILE A 90 -2.64 -4.72 10.04
CA ILE A 90 -3.09 -4.84 8.65
C ILE A 90 -2.95 -6.30 8.19
N HIS A 91 -4.00 -6.86 7.59
CA HIS A 91 -3.97 -8.22 7.08
C HIS A 91 -3.62 -8.26 5.59
N PHE A 92 -2.37 -8.60 5.27
CA PHE A 92 -1.97 -8.71 3.87
C PHE A 92 -2.31 -10.05 3.23
N ILE A 93 -2.70 -10.03 1.94
CA ILE A 93 -2.56 -11.20 1.09
C ILE A 93 -1.07 -11.51 0.85
N ASN A 94 -0.76 -12.81 0.84
CA ASN A 94 0.62 -13.30 0.64
C ASN A 94 0.88 -13.73 -0.80
N LYS A 95 -0.17 -14.06 -1.56
CA LYS A 95 -0.07 -14.47 -2.97
C LYS A 95 -1.26 -13.97 -3.80
N PRO A 96 -1.05 -13.69 -5.10
CA PRO A 96 0.25 -13.61 -5.75
C PRO A 96 1.04 -12.37 -5.30
N GLU A 97 2.36 -12.40 -5.47
CA GLU A 97 3.22 -11.22 -5.29
C GLU A 97 3.35 -10.46 -6.62
N PHE A 98 3.39 -9.14 -6.55
CA PHE A 98 3.52 -8.28 -7.72
C PHE A 98 4.53 -7.17 -7.48
N PHE A 99 5.64 -7.25 -8.21
CA PHE A 99 6.64 -6.20 -8.36
C PHE A 99 7.14 -6.26 -9.80
N LEU A 100 7.33 -5.08 -10.40
CA LEU A 100 7.61 -4.97 -11.84
C LEU A 100 8.87 -4.13 -12.08
N ASN A 101 9.81 -4.68 -12.85
CA ASN A 101 10.86 -3.85 -13.44
C ASN A 101 10.23 -2.94 -14.49
N ALA A 102 10.09 -1.65 -14.17
CA ALA A 102 9.45 -0.64 -15.01
C ALA A 102 10.28 -0.27 -16.24
N PHE A 103 11.57 -0.63 -16.26
CA PHE A 103 12.54 -0.29 -17.31
C PHE A 103 13.02 -1.52 -18.09
N LYS A 104 12.33 -2.66 -17.96
CA LYS A 104 12.63 -3.86 -18.76
C LYS A 104 12.29 -3.60 -20.25
N SER A 105 12.92 -4.36 -21.15
CA SER A 105 12.56 -4.41 -22.56
C SER A 105 11.79 -5.71 -22.87
N PRO A 106 10.63 -5.67 -23.56
CA PRO A 106 9.92 -4.47 -23.99
C PRO A 106 9.36 -3.65 -22.81
N MET A 107 9.25 -2.33 -23.01
CA MET A 107 8.77 -1.39 -21.98
C MET A 107 7.36 -1.78 -21.51
N PRO A 108 7.14 -1.96 -20.20
CA PRO A 108 5.83 -2.36 -19.71
C PRO A 108 4.83 -1.21 -19.64
N PHE A 109 5.28 0.04 -19.70
CA PHE A 109 4.45 1.24 -19.68
C PHE A 109 4.62 2.05 -20.96
N ASP A 110 3.54 2.69 -21.42
CA ASP A 110 3.61 3.70 -22.49
C ASP A 110 4.01 5.09 -21.95
N SER A 111 4.07 6.09 -22.83
CA SER A 111 4.43 7.47 -22.48
C SER A 111 3.43 8.17 -21.56
N ASP A 112 2.19 7.68 -21.50
CA ASP A 112 1.12 8.23 -20.65
C ASP A 112 1.09 7.56 -19.27
N GLY A 113 1.98 6.59 -19.03
CA GLY A 113 2.06 5.83 -17.79
C GLY A 113 1.06 4.68 -17.70
N ASN A 114 0.40 4.30 -18.81
CA ASN A 114 -0.47 3.14 -18.82
C ASN A 114 0.37 1.87 -18.84
N LEU A 115 0.03 0.90 -18.00
CA LEU A 115 0.59 -0.44 -18.09
C LEU A 115 0.11 -1.06 -19.41
N ILE A 116 1.00 -1.38 -20.34
CA ILE A 116 0.71 -1.98 -21.65
C ILE A 116 1.13 -3.45 -21.74
N ASP A 117 2.05 -3.91 -20.90
CA ASP A 117 2.46 -5.32 -20.85
C ASP A 117 1.31 -6.22 -20.37
N GLN A 118 0.81 -7.06 -21.27
CA GLN A 118 -0.38 -7.89 -21.06
C GLN A 118 -0.17 -8.90 -19.92
N SER A 119 1.01 -9.50 -19.81
CA SER A 119 1.33 -10.46 -18.74
C SER A 119 1.30 -9.80 -17.36
N SER A 120 1.78 -8.55 -17.27
CA SER A 120 1.71 -7.76 -16.04
C SER A 120 0.28 -7.36 -15.69
N LYS A 121 -0.57 -7.02 -16.67
CA LYS A 121 -2.00 -6.75 -16.43
C LYS A 121 -2.71 -7.96 -15.83
N GLU A 122 -2.43 -9.15 -16.36
CA GLU A 122 -3.04 -10.41 -15.88
C GLU A 122 -2.62 -10.71 -14.43
N ARG A 123 -1.32 -10.62 -14.13
CA ARG A 123 -0.84 -10.79 -12.75
C ARG A 123 -1.39 -9.74 -11.78
N LEU A 124 -1.52 -8.48 -12.22
CA LEU A 124 -2.15 -7.43 -11.40
C LEU A 124 -3.62 -7.75 -11.14
N LYS A 125 -4.35 -8.24 -12.14
CA LYS A 125 -5.74 -8.70 -11.98
C LYS A 125 -5.84 -9.81 -10.94
N GLU A 126 -4.92 -10.78 -10.95
CA GLU A 126 -4.90 -11.85 -9.94
C GLU A 126 -4.69 -11.31 -8.52
N VAL A 127 -3.81 -10.31 -8.32
CA VAL A 127 -3.64 -9.62 -7.04
C VAL A 127 -4.96 -9.00 -6.58
N LEU A 128 -5.65 -8.29 -7.47
CA LEU A 128 -6.93 -7.62 -7.16
C LEU A 128 -8.03 -8.62 -6.81
N LEU A 129 -8.12 -9.74 -7.53
CA LEU A 129 -9.07 -10.81 -7.23
C LEU A 129 -8.75 -11.48 -5.88
N ALA A 130 -7.48 -11.73 -5.58
CA ALA A 130 -7.06 -12.29 -4.30
C ALA A 130 -7.37 -11.33 -3.14
N LEU A 131 -7.12 -10.02 -3.33
CA LEU A 131 -7.47 -8.99 -2.36
C LEU A 131 -8.97 -8.98 -2.11
N GLN A 132 -9.79 -8.89 -3.17
CA GLN A 132 -11.24 -8.91 -3.07
C GLN A 132 -11.75 -10.14 -2.30
N ALA A 133 -11.27 -11.33 -2.66
CA ALA A 133 -11.69 -12.58 -2.01
C ALA A 133 -11.32 -12.59 -0.52
N PHE A 134 -10.16 -12.05 -0.16
CA PHE A 134 -9.73 -11.95 1.23
C PHE A 134 -10.53 -10.90 2.01
N THR A 135 -10.81 -9.74 1.42
CA THR A 135 -11.68 -8.71 1.99
C THR A 135 -13.06 -9.26 2.34
N LEU A 136 -13.70 -9.99 1.40
CA LEU A 136 -15.02 -10.60 1.63
C LEU A 136 -14.99 -11.64 2.76
N ARG A 137 -13.92 -12.42 2.88
CA ARG A 137 -13.74 -13.41 3.95
C ARG A 137 -13.56 -12.77 5.33
N LEU A 138 -12.88 -11.63 5.42
CA LEU A 138 -12.76 -10.90 6.69
C LEU A 138 -14.10 -10.29 7.12
N LYS A 139 -14.88 -9.77 6.17
CA LYS A 139 -16.21 -9.19 6.43
C LYS A 139 -17.31 -10.20 6.77
N ALA A 140 -17.13 -11.47 6.42
CA ALA A 140 -18.10 -12.53 6.67
C ALA A 140 -18.04 -13.07 8.12
N LYS A 141 -17.18 -12.52 8.97
CA LYS A 141 -17.10 -12.77 10.41
C LYS A 141 -17.82 -11.66 11.16
#